data_AF-A0A6G4MVN6-F1
#
_entry.id   AF-A0A6G4MVN6-F1
#
_cell.length_a   1.000
_cell.length_b   1.000
_cell.length_c   1.000
_cell.angle_alpha   90.00
_cell.angle_beta   90.00
_cell.angle_gamma   90.00
#
_symmetry.space_group_name_H-M   'P 1'
#
loop_
_entity.id
_entity.type
_entity.pdbx_description
1 polymer ?
#
loop_
_entity_poly.entity_id
_entity_poly.type
_entity_poly.pdbx_seq_one_letter_code
_entity_poly.pdbx_strand_id
1 'polypeptide(L)'
;PVALGAFTSFPVMMSLLGLAVIFGLEKCRVPGGILLVIIAISIIGLIFDPAVKYHGLVAMPSLTGEDGKSLIFSLDIMGALQPTVLPSVLALVMTAVFDATGTIRAVAGQANLLDKDNQIINGGKALTSDSVSSIFSGLVGAAPAAV
;
A
#
# COMPACT_ATOMS: atom_id res chain seq x y z
N PRO A 1 -5.37 -23.22 -15.56
CA PRO A 1 -6.60 -22.59 -16.08
C PRO A 1 -7.07 -21.47 -15.14
N VAL A 2 -6.81 -20.22 -15.52
CA VAL A 2 -7.26 -19.05 -14.76
C VAL A 2 -8.76 -18.89 -15.01
N ALA A 3 -9.58 -19.28 -14.05
CA ALA A 3 -11.01 -19.02 -14.09
C ALA A 3 -11.20 -17.51 -13.88
N LEU A 4 -11.71 -16.83 -14.90
CA LEU A 4 -12.22 -15.48 -14.73
C LEU A 4 -13.42 -15.61 -13.77
N GLY A 5 -13.26 -15.14 -12.53
CA GLY A 5 -14.29 -15.25 -11.49
C GLY A 5 -15.64 -14.68 -11.93
N ALA A 6 -16.68 -14.91 -11.13
CA ALA A 6 -18.02 -14.43 -11.45
C ALA A 6 -18.09 -12.89 -11.47
N PHE A 7 -18.00 -12.29 -12.66
CA PHE A 7 -18.08 -10.84 -12.86
C PHE A 7 -19.43 -10.23 -12.43
N THR A 8 -20.48 -11.05 -12.35
CA THR A 8 -21.81 -10.65 -11.88
C THR A 8 -21.96 -10.77 -10.36
N SER A 9 -20.91 -11.13 -9.63
CA SER A 9 -20.95 -11.19 -8.18
C SER A 9 -21.04 -9.78 -7.58
N PHE A 10 -21.79 -9.67 -6.48
CA PHE A 10 -22.01 -8.42 -5.76
C PHE A 10 -20.71 -7.67 -5.42
N PRO A 11 -19.62 -8.32 -4.94
CA PRO A 11 -18.36 -7.63 -4.63
C PRO A 11 -17.68 -7.01 -5.86
N VAL A 12 -17.69 -7.71 -7.00
CA VAL A 12 -17.05 -7.23 -8.24
C VAL A 12 -17.80 -6.02 -8.80
N MET A 13 -19.13 -6.08 -8.82
CA MET A 13 -19.97 -4.98 -9.28
C MET A 13 -19.85 -3.74 -8.38
N MET A 14 -19.80 -3.93 -7.05
CA MET A 14 -19.56 -2.84 -6.11
C MET A 14 -18.17 -2.23 -6.24
N SER A 15 -17.16 -3.05 -6.56
CA SER A 15 -15.79 -2.55 -6.80
C SER A 15 -15.70 -1.71 -8.08
N LEU A 16 -16.34 -2.16 -9.16
CA LEU A 16 -16.44 -1.40 -10.41
C LEU A 16 -17.21 -0.10 -10.25
N LEU A 17 -18.36 -0.15 -9.57
CA LEU A 17 -19.18 1.04 -9.29
C LEU A 17 -18.40 2.00 -8.39
N GLY A 18 -17.73 1.50 -7.36
CA GLY A 18 -16.91 2.31 -6.47
C GLY A 18 -15.79 3.03 -7.19
N LEU A 19 -15.05 2.33 -8.06
CA LEU A 19 -14.02 2.93 -8.89
C LEU A 19 -14.59 4.01 -9.82
N ALA A 20 -15.75 3.77 -10.43
CA ALA A 20 -16.42 4.76 -11.27
C ALA A 20 -16.82 6.02 -10.48
N VAL A 21 -17.31 5.85 -9.25
CA VAL A 21 -17.67 6.96 -8.35
C VAL A 21 -16.43 7.72 -7.90
N ILE A 22 -15.32 7.05 -7.59
CA ILE A 22 -14.03 7.69 -7.28
C ILE A 22 -13.61 8.61 -8.43
N PHE A 23 -13.59 8.13 -9.67
CA PHE A 23 -13.24 8.96 -10.82
C PHE A 23 -14.21 10.12 -11.02
N GLY A 24 -15.49 9.92 -10.77
CA GLY A 24 -16.51 10.99 -10.81
C GLY A 24 -16.24 12.09 -9.77
N LEU A 25 -16.00 11.74 -8.52
CA LEU A 25 -15.73 12.69 -7.44
C LEU A 25 -14.37 13.40 -7.62
N GLU A 26 -13.36 12.67 -8.10
CA GLU A 26 -12.03 13.22 -8.40
C GLU A 26 -12.12 14.28 -9.51
N LYS A 27 -12.91 14.03 -10.55
CA LYS A 27 -13.18 15.01 -11.61
C LYS A 27 -13.89 16.25 -11.08
N CYS A 28 -14.77 16.09 -10.08
CA CYS A 28 -15.44 17.19 -9.41
C CYS A 28 -14.54 17.95 -8.40
N ARG A 29 -13.26 17.55 -8.25
CA ARG A 29 -12.29 18.14 -7.30
C ARG A 29 -12.82 18.23 -5.87
N VAL A 30 -13.57 17.22 -5.42
CA VAL A 30 -14.02 17.15 -4.03
C VAL A 30 -12.84 16.70 -3.16
N PRO A 31 -12.39 17.50 -2.18
CA PRO A 31 -11.30 17.09 -1.31
C PRO A 31 -11.70 15.84 -0.51
N GLY A 32 -10.89 14.78 -0.60
CA GLY A 32 -11.16 13.51 0.08
C GLY A 32 -12.18 12.60 -0.63
N GLY A 33 -12.42 12.79 -1.94
CA GLY A 33 -13.37 11.97 -2.71
C GLY A 33 -13.13 10.46 -2.57
N ILE A 34 -11.87 10.00 -2.63
CA ILE A 34 -11.51 8.59 -2.45
C ILE A 34 -11.96 8.08 -1.07
N LEU A 35 -11.69 8.83 0.01
CA LEU A 35 -12.03 8.45 1.38
C LEU A 35 -13.55 8.34 1.57
N LEU A 36 -14.31 9.30 1.04
CA LEU A 36 -15.77 9.30 1.14
C LEU A 36 -16.38 8.07 0.45
N VAL A 37 -15.84 7.69 -0.71
CA VAL A 37 -16.32 6.51 -1.44
C VAL A 37 -15.98 5.22 -0.70
N ILE A 38 -14.78 5.11 -0.11
CA ILE A 38 -14.41 3.96 0.72
C ILE A 38 -15.42 3.80 1.87
N ILE A 39 -15.69 4.88 2.62
CA ILE A 39 -16.66 4.85 3.72
C ILE A 39 -18.04 4.43 3.24
N ALA A 40 -18.53 5.00 2.13
CA ALA A 40 -19.84 4.70 1.59
C ALA A 40 -19.97 3.21 1.19
N ILE A 41 -18.98 2.68 0.46
CA ILE A 41 -18.99 1.28 0.02
C ILE A 41 -18.81 0.33 1.20
N SER A 42 -18.00 0.69 2.20
CA SER A 42 -17.86 -0.10 3.42
C SER A 42 -19.19 -0.20 4.19
N ILE A 43 -19.95 0.88 4.30
CA ILE A 43 -21.29 0.86 4.94
C ILE A 43 -22.26 -0.01 4.13
N ILE A 44 -22.27 0.15 2.79
CA ILE A 44 -23.13 -0.66 1.91
C ILE A 44 -22.74 -2.15 2.02
N GLY A 45 -21.45 -2.47 2.01
CA GLY A 45 -20.94 -3.82 2.19
C GLY A 45 -21.37 -4.42 3.53
N LEU A 46 -21.30 -3.67 4.62
CA LEU A 46 -21.70 -4.14 5.95
C LEU A 46 -23.21 -4.43 6.06
N ILE A 47 -24.05 -3.68 5.33
CA ILE A 47 -25.51 -3.86 5.32
C ILE A 47 -25.95 -4.99 4.37
N PHE A 48 -25.37 -5.06 3.18
CA PHE A 48 -25.85 -5.90 2.08
C PHE A 48 -25.03 -7.18 1.85
N ASP A 49 -23.77 -7.23 2.30
CA ASP A 49 -22.91 -8.40 2.11
C ASP A 49 -22.80 -9.22 3.40
N PRO A 50 -23.37 -10.45 3.45
CA PRO A 50 -23.25 -11.32 4.61
C PRO A 50 -21.81 -11.82 4.87
N ALA A 51 -20.90 -11.65 3.91
CA ALA A 51 -19.47 -11.93 4.10
C ALA A 51 -18.76 -10.84 4.93
N VAL A 52 -19.31 -9.62 4.99
CA VAL A 52 -18.71 -8.49 5.73
C VAL A 52 -19.24 -8.50 7.17
N LYS A 53 -18.53 -9.20 8.05
CA LYS A 53 -18.84 -9.24 9.49
C LYS A 53 -18.08 -8.17 10.24
N TYR A 54 -18.81 -7.38 11.02
CA TYR A 54 -18.23 -6.42 11.96
C TYR A 54 -17.56 -7.16 13.12
N HIS A 55 -16.23 -7.11 13.18
CA HIS A 55 -15.42 -7.78 14.22
C HIS A 55 -15.08 -6.86 15.41
N GLY A 56 -15.70 -5.67 15.52
CA GLY A 56 -15.47 -4.68 16.57
C GLY A 56 -14.68 -3.45 16.10
N LEU A 57 -14.67 -2.38 16.90
CA LEU A 57 -13.92 -1.13 16.65
C LEU A 57 -12.43 -1.24 17.03
N VAL A 58 -12.10 -2.20 17.89
CA VAL A 58 -10.74 -2.42 18.39
C VAL A 58 -10.39 -3.88 18.14
N ALA A 59 -9.73 -4.14 17.01
CA ALA A 59 -8.95 -5.36 16.86
C ALA A 59 -7.65 -5.16 17.63
N MET A 60 -7.29 -6.08 18.53
CA MET A 60 -5.91 -6.09 19.03
C MET A 60 -5.00 -6.29 17.81
N PRO A 61 -4.01 -5.41 17.57
CA PRO A 61 -3.06 -5.60 16.49
C PRO A 61 -2.34 -6.92 16.76
N SER A 62 -2.71 -7.95 16.00
CA SER A 62 -2.06 -9.25 16.09
C SER A 62 -0.68 -9.08 15.48
N LEU A 63 0.31 -8.79 16.32
CA LEU A 63 1.74 -8.89 15.98
C LEU A 63 2.19 -10.35 15.90
N THR A 64 1.25 -11.27 16.07
CA THR A 64 1.36 -12.71 15.86
C THR A 64 0.86 -13.07 14.47
N GLY A 65 1.69 -13.78 13.70
CA GLY A 65 1.27 -14.37 12.42
C GLY A 65 0.19 -15.44 12.61
N GLU A 66 -0.27 -16.04 11.52
CA GLU A 66 -1.29 -17.12 11.52
C GLU A 66 -0.92 -18.30 12.44
N ASP A 67 0.36 -18.44 12.81
CA ASP A 67 0.92 -19.49 13.67
C ASP A 67 1.06 -19.11 15.16
N GLY A 68 0.60 -17.92 15.58
CA GLY A 68 0.75 -17.45 16.97
C GLY A 68 2.18 -17.07 17.39
N LYS A 69 3.11 -16.99 16.43
CA LYS A 69 4.49 -16.53 16.64
C LYS A 69 4.61 -15.05 16.32
N SER A 70 5.38 -14.33 17.13
CA SER A 70 5.68 -12.91 16.91
C SER A 70 6.33 -12.72 15.54
N LEU A 71 5.73 -11.87 14.70
CA LEU A 71 6.29 -11.45 13.41
C LEU A 71 7.49 -10.52 13.60
N ILE A 72 7.62 -9.93 14.78
CA ILE A 72 8.79 -9.16 15.18
C ILE A 72 9.99 -10.10 15.21
N PHE A 73 11.02 -9.79 14.43
CA PHE A 73 12.27 -10.55 14.33
C PHE A 73 12.17 -11.96 13.72
N SER A 74 11.03 -12.39 13.20
CA SER A 74 10.89 -13.66 12.46
C SER A 74 11.38 -13.52 11.01
N LEU A 75 12.64 -13.11 10.84
CA LEU A 75 13.25 -12.84 9.54
C LEU A 75 13.82 -14.12 8.93
N ASP A 76 13.18 -14.63 7.87
CA ASP A 76 13.74 -15.73 7.08
C ASP A 76 14.73 -15.22 6.02
N ILE A 77 15.90 -14.79 6.50
CA ILE A 77 16.99 -14.28 5.65
C ILE A 77 17.50 -15.39 4.72
N MET A 78 17.53 -16.63 5.22
CA MET A 78 18.06 -17.76 4.48
C MET A 78 17.09 -18.21 3.36
N GLY A 79 15.78 -18.12 3.60
CA GLY A 79 14.75 -18.26 2.56
C GLY A 79 14.78 -17.14 1.53
N ALA A 80 15.02 -15.89 1.96
CA ALA A 80 15.09 -14.74 1.06
C ALA A 80 16.25 -14.81 0.04
N LEU A 81 17.35 -15.48 0.38
CA LEU A 81 18.51 -15.67 -0.51
C LEU A 81 18.38 -16.87 -1.47
N GLN A 82 17.28 -17.63 -1.41
CA GLN A 82 17.08 -18.75 -2.32
C GLN A 82 16.90 -18.26 -3.77
N PRO A 83 17.51 -18.92 -4.79
CA PRO A 83 17.40 -18.51 -6.18
C PRO A 83 15.96 -18.44 -6.73
N THR A 84 15.02 -19.13 -6.08
CA THR A 84 13.59 -19.15 -6.41
C THR A 84 12.85 -17.88 -6.00
N VAL A 85 13.26 -17.24 -4.90
CA VAL A 85 12.58 -16.06 -4.31
C VAL A 85 13.34 -14.76 -4.63
N LEU A 86 14.65 -14.87 -4.89
CA LEU A 86 15.54 -13.75 -5.19
C LEU A 86 15.02 -12.83 -6.31
N PRO A 87 14.45 -13.32 -7.44
CA PRO A 87 13.90 -12.44 -8.48
C PRO A 87 12.72 -11.60 -8.00
N SER A 88 11.82 -12.16 -7.18
CA SER A 88 10.67 -11.45 -6.62
C SER A 88 11.11 -10.37 -5.63
N VAL A 89 12.11 -10.66 -4.79
CA VAL A 89 12.68 -9.68 -3.85
C VAL A 89 13.33 -8.52 -4.60
N LEU A 90 14.15 -8.82 -5.62
CA LEU A 90 14.79 -7.78 -6.43
C LEU A 90 13.75 -6.93 -7.19
N ALA A 91 12.68 -7.54 -7.70
CA ALA A 91 11.58 -6.82 -8.35
C ALA A 91 10.87 -5.86 -7.37
N LEU A 92 10.60 -6.32 -6.15
CA LEU A 92 9.98 -5.49 -5.11
C LEU A 92 10.89 -4.33 -4.71
N VAL A 93 12.19 -4.58 -4.52
CA VAL A 93 13.18 -3.53 -4.19
C VAL A 93 13.27 -2.49 -5.30
N MET A 94 13.36 -2.91 -6.56
CA MET A 94 13.41 -1.96 -7.69
C MET A 94 12.12 -1.15 -7.79
N THR A 95 10.96 -1.77 -7.57
CA THR A 95 9.67 -1.07 -7.56
C THR A 95 9.63 -0.01 -6.46
N ALA A 96 10.02 -0.38 -5.23
CA ALA A 96 10.05 0.55 -4.10
C ALA A 96 11.02 1.72 -4.31
N VAL A 97 12.22 1.47 -4.86
CA VAL A 97 13.20 2.52 -5.16
C VAL A 97 12.65 3.51 -6.19
N PHE A 98 12.01 3.02 -7.27
CA PHE A 98 11.44 3.90 -8.28
C PHE A 98 10.21 4.66 -7.79
N ASP A 99 9.39 4.05 -6.94
CA ASP A 99 8.25 4.71 -6.33
C ASP A 99 8.71 5.85 -5.41
N ALA A 100 9.58 5.56 -4.44
CA ALA A 100 10.11 6.56 -3.52
C ALA A 100 10.84 7.71 -4.24
N THR A 101 11.68 7.39 -5.23
CA THR A 101 12.36 8.45 -6.01
C THR A 101 11.38 9.26 -6.86
N GLY A 102 10.35 8.61 -7.42
CA GLY A 102 9.28 9.25 -8.18
C GLY A 102 8.42 10.19 -7.32
N THR A 103 8.00 9.73 -6.14
CA THR A 103 7.18 10.51 -5.20
C THR A 103 7.96 11.69 -4.63
N ILE A 104 9.21 11.48 -4.19
CA ILE A 104 10.09 12.58 -3.72
C ILE A 104 10.30 13.60 -4.84
N ARG A 105 10.51 13.17 -6.09
CA ARG A 105 10.67 14.09 -7.23
C ARG A 105 9.41 14.89 -7.51
N ALA A 106 8.24 14.25 -7.52
CA ALA A 106 6.97 14.90 -7.78
C ALA A 106 6.66 15.95 -6.69
N VAL A 107 6.82 15.59 -5.42
CA VAL A 107 6.59 16.48 -4.27
C VAL A 107 7.61 17.62 -4.26
N ALA A 108 8.90 17.35 -4.48
CA ALA A 108 9.93 18.39 -4.55
C ALA A 108 9.68 19.39 -5.69
N GLY A 109 9.17 18.92 -6.83
CA GLY A 109 8.77 19.78 -7.95
C GLY A 109 7.60 20.70 -7.61
N GLN A 110 6.57 20.19 -6.92
CA GLN A 110 5.44 21.02 -6.45
C GLN A 110 5.84 21.97 -5.31
N ALA A 111 6.79 21.58 -4.47
CA ALA A 111 7.26 22.35 -3.33
C ALA A 111 8.39 23.36 -3.66
N ASN A 112 8.80 23.45 -4.93
CA ASN A 112 9.93 24.30 -5.37
C ASN A 112 11.24 24.00 -4.61
N LEU A 113 11.47 22.72 -4.30
CA LEU A 113 12.67 22.22 -3.63
C LEU A 113 13.69 21.63 -4.62
N LEU A 114 13.71 22.18 -5.83
CA LEU A 114 14.65 21.82 -6.89
C LEU A 114 15.72 22.91 -7.00
N ASP A 115 16.98 22.53 -7.04
CA ASP A 115 18.09 23.45 -7.29
C ASP A 115 18.09 23.92 -8.76
N LYS A 116 18.93 24.90 -9.10
CA LYS A 116 19.09 25.48 -10.44
C LYS A 116 19.40 24.44 -11.52
N ASP A 117 20.05 23.34 -11.12
CA ASP A 117 20.36 22.20 -11.98
C ASP A 117 19.22 21.17 -12.06
N ASN A 118 18.01 21.53 -11.61
CA ASN A 118 16.85 20.65 -11.49
C ASN A 118 17.11 19.42 -10.62
N GLN A 119 17.97 19.52 -9.60
CA GLN A 119 18.26 18.42 -8.66
C GLN A 119 17.47 18.60 -7.37
N ILE A 120 17.03 17.48 -6.77
CA ILE A 120 16.27 17.51 -5.51
C ILE A 120 17.21 17.95 -4.38
N ILE A 121 16.89 19.07 -3.73
CA ILE A 121 17.64 19.54 -2.56
C ILE A 121 17.50 18.49 -1.46
N ASN A 122 18.63 17.97 -0.95
CA ASN A 122 18.67 16.88 0.03
C ASN A 122 18.01 15.56 -0.42
N GLY A 123 17.88 15.28 -1.72
CA GLY A 123 17.25 14.05 -2.21
C GLY A 123 17.87 12.75 -1.65
N GLY A 124 19.20 12.73 -1.47
CA GLY A 124 19.88 11.61 -0.81
C GLY A 124 19.45 11.39 0.64
N LYS A 125 19.21 12.46 1.41
CA LYS A 125 18.74 12.37 2.80
C LYS A 125 17.30 11.85 2.87
N ALA A 126 16.46 12.29 1.95
CA ALA A 126 15.08 11.80 1.83
C ALA A 126 15.07 10.29 1.56
N LEU A 127 15.87 9.82 0.59
CA LEU A 127 15.96 8.41 0.25
C LEU A 127 16.59 7.56 1.38
N THR A 128 17.58 8.10 2.11
CA THR A 128 18.11 7.40 3.29
C THR A 128 17.08 7.26 4.40
N SER A 129 16.20 8.25 4.59
CA SER A 129 15.13 8.17 5.58
C SER A 129 14.12 7.08 5.24
N ASP A 130 13.73 6.99 3.96
CA ASP A 130 12.81 5.95 3.44
C ASP A 130 13.42 4.53 3.53
N SER A 131 14.72 4.42 3.27
CA SER A 131 15.44 3.15 3.42
C SER A 131 15.50 2.71 4.90
N VAL A 132 15.77 3.65 5.82
CA VAL A 132 15.84 3.36 7.26
C VAL A 132 14.46 3.00 7.82
N SER A 133 13.38 3.71 7.42
CA SER A 133 12.02 3.36 7.83
C SER A 133 11.62 1.98 7.30
N SER A 134 11.99 1.64 6.06
CA SER A 134 11.73 0.33 5.47
C SER A 134 12.46 -0.81 6.18
N ILE A 135 13.73 -0.62 6.56
CA ILE A 135 14.48 -1.60 7.37
C ILE A 135 13.80 -1.79 8.73
N PHE A 136 13.43 -0.70 9.39
CA PHE A 136 12.76 -0.77 10.69
C PHE A 136 11.39 -1.44 10.61
N SER A 137 10.61 -1.16 9.57
CA SER A 137 9.33 -1.82 9.29
C SER A 137 9.50 -3.33 9.13
N GLY A 138 10.50 -3.75 8.35
CA GLY A 138 10.84 -5.16 8.17
C GLY A 138 11.25 -5.87 9.47
N LEU A 139 11.98 -5.20 10.35
CA LEU A 139 12.34 -5.76 11.68
C LEU A 139 11.12 -5.95 12.58
N VAL A 140 10.14 -5.05 12.50
CA VAL A 140 8.88 -5.10 13.25
C VAL A 140 7.89 -6.11 12.63
N GLY A 141 8.23 -6.70 11.47
CA GLY A 141 7.39 -7.68 10.78
C GLY A 141 6.30 -7.05 9.90
N ALA A 142 6.42 -5.76 9.61
CA ALA A 142 5.56 -5.04 8.68
C ALA A 142 6.17 -5.00 7.27
N ALA A 143 5.32 -4.77 6.27
CA ALA A 143 5.75 -4.59 4.88
C ALA A 143 6.64 -3.33 4.73
N PRO A 144 7.46 -3.23 3.66
CA PRO A 144 8.29 -2.04 3.42
C PRO A 144 7.46 -0.75 3.53
N ALA A 145 7.96 0.21 4.33
CA ALA A 145 7.29 1.47 4.59
C ALA A 145 7.66 2.52 3.53
N ALA A 146 7.47 2.16 2.26
CA ALA A 146 7.72 3.04 1.12
C ALA A 146 6.71 4.19 1.10
N VAL A 147 7.17 5.38 0.68
CA VAL A 147 6.37 6.61 0.48
C VAL A 147 5.69 6.66 -0.87
#